data_AF-A0A5C7V1N7-F1
#
_entry.id   AF-A0A5C7V1N7-F1
#
_cell.length_a   1.000
_cell.length_b   1.000
_cell.length_c   1.000
_cell.angle_alpha   90.00
_cell.angle_beta   90.00
_cell.angle_gamma   90.00
#
_symmetry.space_group_name_H-M   'P 1'
#
loop_
_entity.id
_entity.type
_entity.pdbx_description
1 polymer ?
#
loop_
_entity_poly.entity_id
_entity_poly.type
_entity_poly.pdbx_seq_one_letter_code
_entity_poly.pdbx_strand_id
1 'polypeptide(L)'
;MGGARSRDAAFEGEVDTVYLGCWPRASLARVGGFDETLVRNQDDEHNLRLRLAGGRIWQSRRIHSSYRPRDSLRQLFEQQLQYGYWRPFVLRKHRQAGSVRQLVPMVFVAAGAFCALLAPVFDLGLKAWAAAYAAYLLAASAQAAHQAGEARLAWRLPWVIAAYHLGYGLGSWRGVWGLWRRRAAPQAATRLTR
;
A
#
# COMPACT_ATOMS: atom_id res chain seq x y z
N MET A 1 2.97 -0.11 2.21
CA MET A 1 3.85 -1.24 1.82
C MET A 1 4.74 -1.61 3.00
N GLY A 2 5.14 -2.89 3.09
CA GLY A 2 5.67 -3.54 4.29
C GLY A 2 6.87 -2.88 5.00
N GLY A 3 7.16 -3.35 6.21
CA GLY A 3 8.26 -2.84 7.05
C GLY A 3 7.95 -1.52 7.78
N ALA A 4 6.68 -1.20 7.99
CA ALA A 4 6.30 -0.11 8.88
C ALA A 4 6.50 -0.56 10.34
N ARG A 5 7.27 0.20 11.13
CA ARG A 5 7.51 -0.08 12.55
C ARG A 5 6.22 -0.16 13.38
N SER A 6 5.17 0.52 12.93
CA SER A 6 3.83 0.44 13.53
C SER A 6 3.14 -0.92 13.40
N ARG A 7 3.69 -1.86 12.63
CA ARG A 7 3.19 -3.25 12.54
C ARG A 7 3.91 -4.22 13.45
N ASP A 8 4.97 -3.77 14.11
CA ASP A 8 5.64 -4.56 15.14
C ASP A 8 4.94 -4.31 16.49
N ALA A 9 4.23 -5.33 16.97
CA ALA A 9 3.51 -5.27 18.25
C ALA A 9 4.46 -5.06 19.45
N ALA A 10 5.72 -5.45 19.30
CA ALA A 10 6.75 -5.23 20.30
C ALA A 10 7.45 -3.88 20.12
N PHE A 11 7.10 -3.03 19.16
CA PHE A 11 7.73 -1.72 19.00
C PHE A 11 7.00 -0.63 19.77
N GLU A 12 7.75 0.24 20.45
CA GLU A 12 7.26 1.48 21.07
C GLU A 12 8.17 2.63 20.66
N GLY A 13 7.58 3.70 20.11
CA GLY A 13 8.37 4.83 19.64
C GLY A 13 7.74 5.63 18.52
N GLU A 14 8.51 6.60 18.03
CA GLU A 14 8.11 7.42 16.90
C GLU A 14 8.09 6.62 15.59
N VAL A 15 7.03 6.81 14.81
CA VAL A 15 6.80 6.13 13.53
C VAL A 15 6.30 7.11 12.47
N ASP A 16 6.40 6.69 11.21
CA ASP A 16 5.98 7.54 10.09
C ASP A 16 4.45 7.70 9.99
N THR A 17 3.72 6.66 10.36
CA THR A 17 2.25 6.55 10.28
C THR A 17 1.79 5.37 11.16
N VAL A 18 0.59 5.49 11.72
CA VAL A 18 -0.12 4.41 12.42
C VAL A 18 -1.50 4.24 11.79
N TYR A 19 -1.93 2.97 11.67
CA TYR A 19 -3.29 2.61 11.33
C TYR A 19 -4.11 2.49 12.61
N LEU A 20 -5.34 3.00 12.63
CA LEU A 20 -6.25 3.00 13.80
C LEU A 20 -5.68 3.74 15.02
N GLY A 21 -5.28 5.00 14.82
CA GLY A 21 -4.80 5.87 15.89
C GLY A 21 -5.90 6.51 16.73
N CYS A 22 -5.49 7.17 17.82
CA CYS A 22 -6.30 8.13 18.56
C CYS A 22 -5.60 9.50 18.54
N TRP A 23 -6.37 10.57 18.44
CA TRP A 23 -5.83 11.93 18.35
C TRP A 23 -6.42 12.80 19.45
N PRO A 24 -5.60 13.60 20.15
CA PRO A 24 -6.12 14.69 20.96
C PRO A 24 -6.95 15.64 20.09
N ARG A 25 -8.08 16.14 20.63
CA ARG A 25 -8.94 17.11 19.93
C ARG A 25 -8.14 18.33 19.43
N ALA A 26 -7.17 18.80 20.23
CA ALA A 26 -6.30 19.92 19.88
C ALA A 26 -5.49 19.66 18.60
N SER A 27 -5.04 18.42 18.36
CA SER A 27 -4.33 18.05 17.15
C SER A 27 -5.22 18.20 15.92
N LEU A 28 -6.48 17.72 16.00
CA LEU A 28 -7.46 17.85 14.93
C LEU A 28 -7.85 19.32 14.68
N ALA A 29 -8.00 20.11 15.74
CA ALA A 29 -8.29 21.54 15.62
C ALA A 29 -7.14 22.31 14.94
N ARG A 30 -5.89 21.91 15.20
CA ARG A 30 -4.69 22.57 14.66
C ARG A 30 -4.47 22.29 13.18
N VAL A 31 -4.58 21.04 12.73
CA VAL A 31 -4.28 20.67 11.34
C VAL A 31 -5.51 20.45 10.48
N GLY A 32 -6.72 20.45 11.06
CA GLY A 32 -7.98 20.07 10.42
C GLY A 32 -8.25 18.56 10.48
N GLY A 33 -9.53 18.17 10.36
CA GLY A 33 -9.97 16.77 10.32
C GLY A 33 -9.48 15.98 9.10
N PHE A 34 -10.04 14.80 8.86
CA PHE A 34 -9.75 14.03 7.64
C PHE A 34 -10.23 14.77 6.39
N ASP A 35 -9.46 14.68 5.32
CA ASP A 35 -9.86 15.25 4.03
C ASP A 35 -10.88 14.33 3.34
N GLU A 36 -12.12 14.78 3.28
CA GLU A 36 -13.24 14.03 2.68
C GLU A 36 -13.13 13.92 1.15
N THR A 37 -12.31 14.75 0.50
CA THR A 37 -12.06 14.65 -0.94
C THR A 37 -11.22 13.42 -1.30
N LEU A 38 -10.52 12.83 -0.32
CA LEU A 38 -9.78 11.59 -0.45
C LEU A 38 -10.65 10.43 0.04
N VAL A 39 -11.00 9.51 -0.85
CA VAL A 39 -11.81 8.34 -0.44
C VAL A 39 -10.95 7.26 0.24
N ARG A 40 -9.64 7.25 -0.01
CA ARG A 40 -8.68 6.35 0.65
C ARG A 40 -7.41 7.10 1.02
N ASN A 41 -6.64 6.52 1.96
CA ASN A 41 -5.41 7.08 2.52
C ASN A 41 -5.66 8.38 3.32
N GLN A 42 -6.87 8.55 3.88
CA GLN A 42 -7.24 9.73 4.68
C GLN A 42 -6.42 9.82 5.97
N ASP A 43 -6.23 8.67 6.63
CA ASP A 43 -5.40 8.52 7.82
C ASP A 43 -3.92 8.81 7.52
N ASP A 44 -3.38 8.22 6.45
CA ASP A 44 -2.02 8.48 5.99
C ASP A 44 -1.80 9.96 5.64
N GLU A 45 -2.76 10.60 4.98
CA GLU A 45 -2.70 12.03 4.65
C GLU A 45 -2.79 12.93 5.88
N HIS A 46 -3.66 12.58 6.83
CA HIS A 46 -3.80 13.32 8.09
C HIS A 46 -2.53 13.20 8.94
N ASN A 47 -1.98 11.99 9.05
CA ASN A 47 -0.69 11.71 9.68
C ASN A 47 0.44 12.51 9.03
N LEU A 48 0.44 12.62 7.70
CA LEU A 48 1.39 13.46 6.98
C LEU A 48 1.24 14.95 7.36
N ARG A 49 0.01 15.50 7.38
CA ARG A 49 -0.22 16.90 7.81
C ARG A 49 0.22 17.16 9.24
N LEU A 50 -0.03 16.22 10.16
CA LEU A 50 0.44 16.31 11.54
C LEU A 50 1.97 16.43 11.59
N ARG A 51 2.69 15.60 10.84
CA ARG A 51 4.16 15.63 10.78
C ARG A 51 4.71 16.90 10.14
N LEU A 52 4.10 17.36 9.04
CA LEU A 52 4.47 18.62 8.39
C LEU A 52 4.25 19.82 9.32
N ALA A 53 3.29 19.74 10.24
CA ALA A 53 3.07 20.73 11.30
C ALA A 53 3.97 20.53 12.54
N GLY A 54 5.05 19.75 12.46
CA GLY A 54 5.98 19.48 13.56
C GLY A 54 5.45 18.50 14.62
N GLY A 55 4.32 17.85 14.36
CA GLY A 55 3.78 16.79 15.20
C GLY A 55 4.56 15.49 15.06
N ARG A 56 4.47 14.65 16.09
CA ARG A 56 5.04 13.30 16.10
C ARG A 56 3.93 12.27 16.15
N ILE A 57 4.16 11.14 15.49
CA ILE A 57 3.25 10.00 15.54
C ILE A 57 3.93 8.93 16.37
N TRP A 58 3.23 8.43 17.38
CA TRP A 58 3.77 7.49 18.35
C TRP A 58 3.04 6.16 18.27
N GLN A 59 3.77 5.07 18.05
CA GLN A 59 3.28 3.72 18.27
C GLN A 59 3.39 3.40 19.76
N SER A 60 2.26 3.20 20.44
CA SER A 60 2.25 2.74 21.83
C SER A 60 1.79 1.29 21.92
N ARG A 61 2.52 0.48 22.70
CA ARG A 61 2.16 -0.92 23.00
C ARG A 61 0.90 -1.04 23.87
N ARG A 62 0.43 0.07 24.45
CA ARG A 62 -0.77 0.09 25.31
C ARG A 62 -2.06 0.13 24.49
N ILE A 63 -2.00 0.59 23.25
CA ILE A 63 -3.17 0.75 22.38
C ILE A 63 -3.31 -0.51 21.54
N HIS A 64 -4.43 -1.21 21.73
CA HIS A 64 -4.76 -2.43 21.00
C HIS A 64 -5.94 -2.17 20.07
N SER A 65 -5.79 -2.56 18.81
CA SER A 65 -6.85 -2.45 17.80
C SER A 65 -7.20 -3.82 17.26
N SER A 66 -8.48 -4.17 17.32
CA SER A 66 -9.00 -5.36 16.65
C SER A 66 -9.38 -5.02 15.21
N TYR A 67 -8.77 -5.73 14.25
CA TYR A 67 -9.04 -5.56 12.83
C TYR A 67 -9.43 -6.90 12.21
N ARG A 68 -10.46 -6.88 11.36
CA ARG A 68 -10.88 -8.03 10.57
C ARG A 68 -10.35 -7.86 9.14
N PRO A 69 -9.34 -8.66 8.72
CA PRO A 69 -8.86 -8.62 7.34
C PRO A 69 -9.92 -9.14 6.36
N ARG A 70 -9.70 -8.87 5.07
CA ARG A 70 -10.53 -9.41 3.99
C ARG A 70 -10.46 -10.93 3.97
N ASP A 71 -11.60 -11.55 3.68
CA ASP A 71 -11.75 -13.01 3.66
C ASP A 71 -11.45 -13.64 2.29
N SER A 72 -11.26 -12.81 1.26
CA SER A 72 -10.96 -13.27 -0.09
C SER A 72 -9.82 -12.50 -0.77
N LEU A 73 -9.06 -13.21 -1.61
CA LEU A 73 -7.99 -12.63 -2.44
C LEU A 73 -8.52 -11.52 -3.37
N ARG A 74 -9.75 -11.68 -3.87
CA ARG A 74 -10.41 -10.69 -4.73
C ARG A 74 -10.62 -9.37 -3.98
N GLN A 75 -11.23 -9.41 -2.81
CA GLN A 75 -11.44 -8.21 -1.99
C GLN A 75 -10.11 -7.56 -1.56
N LEU A 76 -9.10 -8.38 -1.23
CA LEU A 76 -7.76 -7.88 -0.91
C LEU A 76 -7.15 -7.13 -2.11
N PHE A 77 -7.21 -7.73 -3.30
CA PHE A 77 -6.73 -7.10 -4.52
C PHE A 77 -7.46 -5.78 -4.81
N GLU A 78 -8.79 -5.76 -4.70
CA GLU A 78 -9.60 -4.56 -4.90
C GLU A 78 -9.26 -3.47 -3.87
N GLN A 79 -9.08 -3.83 -2.60
CA GLN A 79 -8.65 -2.90 -1.55
C GLN A 79 -7.29 -2.28 -1.91
N GLN A 80 -6.33 -3.10 -2.34
CA GLN A 80 -4.99 -2.66 -2.71
C GLN A 80 -5.00 -1.79 -3.98
N LEU A 81 -5.86 -2.11 -4.94
CA LEU A 81 -6.13 -1.30 -6.12
C LEU A 81 -6.62 0.10 -5.74
N GLN A 82 -7.54 0.20 -4.77
CA GLN A 82 -8.04 1.48 -4.27
C GLN A 82 -6.96 2.28 -3.54
N TYR A 83 -6.19 1.64 -2.65
CA TYR A 83 -5.09 2.31 -1.96
C TYR A 83 -4.02 2.84 -2.92
N GLY A 84 -3.65 2.04 -3.92
CA GLY A 84 -2.75 2.47 -5.00
C GLY A 84 -3.34 3.66 -5.78
N TYR A 85 -4.62 3.58 -6.18
CA TYR A 85 -5.29 4.62 -6.95
C TYR A 85 -5.26 5.99 -6.29
N TRP A 86 -5.54 6.06 -4.99
CA TRP A 86 -5.59 7.33 -4.26
C TRP A 86 -4.22 7.87 -3.88
N ARG A 87 -3.15 7.06 -3.95
CA ARG A 87 -1.82 7.49 -3.50
C ARG A 87 -1.25 8.67 -4.31
N PRO A 88 -1.27 8.67 -5.65
CA PRO A 88 -0.82 9.81 -6.44
C PRO A 88 -1.52 11.13 -6.10
N PHE A 89 -2.82 11.08 -5.73
CA PHE A 89 -3.57 12.28 -5.35
C PHE A 89 -3.02 12.90 -4.07
N VAL A 90 -2.69 12.08 -3.07
CA VAL A 90 -2.03 12.53 -1.82
C VAL A 90 -0.65 13.13 -2.13
N LEU A 91 0.16 12.46 -2.95
CA LEU A 91 1.51 12.94 -3.32
C LEU A 91 1.44 14.28 -4.05
N ARG A 92 0.51 14.43 -4.99
CA ARG A 92 0.28 15.70 -5.71
C ARG A 92 -0.19 16.80 -4.77
N LYS A 93 -1.15 16.51 -3.89
CA LYS A 93 -1.72 17.48 -2.93
C LYS A 93 -0.64 18.12 -2.07
N HIS A 94 0.29 17.31 -1.56
CA HIS A 94 1.35 17.76 -0.64
C HIS A 94 2.70 18.02 -1.32
N ARG A 95 2.77 17.94 -2.65
CA ARG A 95 4.00 18.10 -3.46
C ARG A 95 5.17 17.24 -2.95
N GLN A 96 4.86 16.03 -2.48
CA GLN A 96 5.87 15.12 -1.94
C GLN A 96 6.27 14.05 -2.93
N ALA A 97 7.55 13.67 -2.90
CA ALA A 97 8.00 12.44 -3.54
C ALA A 97 7.40 11.23 -2.83
N GLY A 98 6.95 10.24 -3.59
CA GLY A 98 6.54 8.95 -3.03
C GLY A 98 7.73 8.27 -2.35
N SER A 99 7.51 7.59 -1.23
CA SER A 99 8.59 6.82 -0.62
C SER A 99 9.01 5.69 -1.55
N VAL A 100 10.30 5.32 -1.53
CA VAL A 100 10.83 4.23 -2.39
C VAL A 100 9.98 2.97 -2.29
N ARG A 101 9.56 2.60 -1.07
CA ARG A 101 8.70 1.44 -0.78
C ARG A 101 7.33 1.49 -1.48
N GLN A 102 6.83 2.68 -1.81
CA GLN A 102 5.57 2.87 -2.53
C GLN A 102 5.76 2.89 -4.04
N LEU A 103 6.96 3.28 -4.51
CA LEU A 103 7.31 3.27 -5.93
C LEU A 103 7.62 1.87 -6.44
N VAL A 104 8.20 1.00 -5.60
CA VAL A 104 8.59 -0.37 -5.98
C VAL A 104 7.45 -1.16 -6.66
N PRO A 105 6.22 -1.26 -6.10
CA PRO A 105 5.14 -1.99 -6.76
C PRO A 105 4.69 -1.36 -8.09
N MET A 106 4.77 -0.04 -8.20
CA MET A 106 4.40 0.69 -9.42
C MET A 106 5.42 0.42 -10.54
N VAL A 107 6.71 0.58 -10.24
CA VAL A 107 7.81 0.28 -11.18
C VAL A 107 7.81 -1.19 -11.57
N PHE A 108 7.58 -2.09 -10.61
CA PHE A 108 7.52 -3.53 -10.84
C PHE A 108 6.46 -3.91 -11.89
N VAL A 109 5.24 -3.37 -11.76
CA VAL A 109 4.15 -3.59 -12.73
C VAL A 109 4.49 -3.02 -14.10
N ALA A 110 5.13 -1.84 -14.16
CA ALA A 110 5.54 -1.23 -15.43
C ALA A 110 6.63 -2.04 -16.13
N ALA A 111 7.62 -2.54 -15.38
CA ALA A 111 8.67 -3.40 -15.90
C ALA A 111 8.08 -4.70 -16.48
N GLY A 112 7.14 -5.34 -15.77
CA GLY A 112 6.45 -6.52 -16.28
C GLY A 112 5.67 -6.27 -17.56
N ALA A 113 4.91 -5.16 -17.61
CA ALA A 113 4.18 -4.76 -18.81
C ALA A 113 5.11 -4.47 -20.00
N PHE A 114 6.25 -3.81 -19.75
CA PHE A 114 7.26 -3.55 -20.76
C PHE A 114 7.90 -4.83 -21.30
N CYS A 115 8.30 -5.76 -20.42
CA CYS A 115 8.81 -7.06 -20.82
C CYS A 115 7.77 -7.87 -21.62
N ALA A 116 6.49 -7.82 -21.23
CA ALA A 116 5.41 -8.49 -21.95
C ALA A 116 5.19 -7.91 -23.36
N LEU A 117 5.30 -6.59 -23.51
CA LEU A 117 5.21 -5.92 -24.82
C LEU A 117 6.34 -6.34 -25.76
N LEU A 118 7.55 -6.53 -25.25
CA LEU A 118 8.72 -6.95 -26.04
C LEU A 118 8.79 -8.46 -26.30
N ALA A 119 8.02 -9.28 -25.58
CA ALA A 119 8.09 -10.73 -25.65
C ALA A 119 7.97 -11.34 -27.06
N PRO A 120 7.17 -10.78 -28.02
CA PRO A 120 7.13 -11.30 -29.39
C PRO A 120 8.47 -11.21 -30.14
N VAL A 121 9.36 -10.30 -29.73
CA VAL A 121 10.68 -10.07 -30.34
C VAL A 121 11.80 -10.61 -29.46
N PHE A 122 11.64 -10.50 -28.14
CA PHE A 122 12.63 -10.89 -27.14
C PHE A 122 11.96 -11.40 -25.86
N ASP A 123 11.74 -12.71 -25.79
CA ASP A 123 11.00 -13.34 -24.69
C ASP A 123 11.84 -13.55 -23.41
N LEU A 124 13.18 -13.51 -23.52
CA LEU A 124 14.10 -13.72 -22.40
C LEU A 124 13.88 -12.69 -21.29
N GLY A 125 13.56 -11.44 -21.64
CA GLY A 125 13.24 -10.39 -20.67
C GLY A 125 12.01 -10.74 -19.83
N LEU A 126 10.94 -11.23 -20.47
CA LEU A 126 9.72 -11.65 -19.77
C LEU A 126 9.97 -12.89 -18.90
N LYS A 127 10.71 -13.89 -19.42
CA LYS A 127 11.10 -15.09 -18.67
C LYS A 127 11.93 -14.73 -17.44
N ALA A 128 12.92 -13.85 -17.59
CA ALA A 128 13.77 -13.39 -16.49
C ALA A 128 12.98 -12.62 -15.43
N TRP A 129 12.10 -11.70 -15.86
CA TRP A 129 11.21 -10.97 -14.95
C TRP A 129 10.28 -11.93 -14.17
N ALA A 130 9.67 -12.88 -14.87
CA ALA A 130 8.76 -13.86 -14.27
C ALA A 130 9.50 -14.78 -13.28
N ALA A 131 10.69 -15.26 -13.65
CA ALA A 131 11.53 -16.08 -12.78
C ALA A 131 11.97 -15.32 -11.52
N ALA A 132 12.45 -14.08 -11.68
CA ALA A 132 12.82 -13.23 -10.55
C ALA A 132 11.63 -12.97 -9.62
N TYR A 133 10.44 -12.72 -10.18
CA TYR A 133 9.26 -12.51 -9.37
C TYR A 133 8.79 -13.78 -8.65
N ALA A 134 8.82 -14.93 -9.32
CA ALA A 134 8.51 -16.22 -8.70
C ALA A 134 9.47 -16.52 -7.54
N ALA A 135 10.78 -16.31 -7.75
CA ALA A 135 11.78 -16.47 -6.70
C ALA A 135 11.52 -15.53 -5.51
N TYR A 136 11.19 -14.26 -5.78
CA TYR A 136 10.80 -13.30 -4.74
C TYR A 136 9.57 -13.76 -3.95
N LEU A 137 8.50 -14.19 -4.63
CA LEU A 137 7.27 -14.65 -3.97
C LEU A 137 7.55 -15.86 -3.08
N LEU A 138 8.32 -16.83 -3.56
CA LEU A 138 8.69 -18.02 -2.80
C LEU A 138 9.53 -17.66 -1.57
N ALA A 139 10.58 -16.84 -1.74
CA ALA A 139 11.43 -16.41 -0.64
C ALA A 139 10.67 -15.61 0.43
N ALA A 140 9.88 -14.62 0.01
CA ALA A 140 9.07 -13.80 0.93
C ALA A 140 8.01 -14.63 1.65
N SER A 141 7.39 -15.60 0.96
CA SER A 141 6.39 -16.49 1.56
C SER A 141 7.01 -17.47 2.55
N ALA A 142 8.16 -18.05 2.22
CA ALA A 142 8.90 -18.93 3.12
C ALA A 142 9.35 -18.18 4.39
N GLN A 143 9.90 -16.98 4.24
CA GLN A 143 10.30 -16.14 5.36
C GLN A 143 9.12 -15.79 6.27
N ALA A 144 7.99 -15.36 5.69
CA ALA A 144 6.80 -15.02 6.47
C ALA A 144 6.16 -16.24 7.14
N ALA A 145 6.12 -17.40 6.47
CA ALA A 145 5.63 -18.65 7.06
C ALA A 145 6.52 -19.11 8.23
N HIS A 146 7.85 -19.00 8.09
CA HIS A 146 8.81 -19.30 9.15
C HIS A 146 8.62 -18.37 10.36
N GLN A 147 8.50 -17.06 10.14
CA GLN A 147 8.26 -16.09 11.22
C GLN A 147 6.94 -16.33 11.95
N ALA A 148 5.92 -16.84 11.25
CA ALA A 148 4.63 -17.17 11.83
C ALA A 148 4.60 -18.56 12.50
N GLY A 149 5.63 -19.38 12.33
CA GLY A 149 5.64 -20.78 12.80
C GLY A 149 4.62 -21.70 12.10
N GLU A 150 4.09 -21.30 10.94
CA GLU A 150 2.98 -22.02 10.28
C GLU A 150 3.31 -22.30 8.80
N ALA A 151 3.87 -23.48 8.53
CA ALA A 151 4.33 -23.88 7.20
C ALA A 151 3.21 -23.89 6.13
N ARG A 152 1.96 -24.11 6.55
CA ARG A 152 0.80 -24.07 5.65
C ARG A 152 0.58 -22.68 5.02
N LEU A 153 1.14 -21.63 5.59
CA LEU A 153 1.07 -20.30 4.98
C LEU A 153 1.91 -20.20 3.71
N ALA A 154 2.97 -21.01 3.55
CA ALA A 154 3.92 -20.90 2.44
C ALA A 154 3.28 -21.05 1.05
N TRP A 155 2.19 -21.82 0.92
CA TRP A 155 1.48 -21.96 -0.36
C TRP A 155 0.39 -20.91 -0.57
N ARG A 156 -0.12 -20.27 0.49
CA ARG A 156 -1.16 -19.23 0.42
C ARG A 156 -0.57 -17.84 0.21
N LEU A 157 0.54 -17.57 0.88
CA LEU A 157 1.21 -16.27 0.90
C LEU A 157 1.64 -15.76 -0.50
N PRO A 158 2.08 -16.60 -1.46
CA PRO A 158 2.44 -16.11 -2.78
C PRO A 158 1.28 -15.36 -3.45
N TRP A 159 0.06 -15.89 -3.33
CA TRP A 159 -1.14 -15.28 -3.88
C TRP A 159 -1.53 -13.98 -3.16
N VAL A 160 -1.39 -13.95 -1.83
CA VAL A 160 -1.65 -12.75 -1.01
C VAL A 160 -0.65 -11.64 -1.35
N ILE A 161 0.64 -11.97 -1.42
CA ILE A 161 1.71 -11.03 -1.75
C ILE A 161 1.54 -10.52 -3.18
N ALA A 162 1.18 -11.40 -4.13
CA ALA A 162 0.90 -11.02 -5.51
C ALA A 162 -0.30 -10.07 -5.61
N ALA A 163 -1.41 -10.38 -4.93
CA ALA A 163 -2.57 -9.50 -4.87
C ALA A 163 -2.20 -8.10 -4.31
N TYR A 164 -1.31 -8.06 -3.31
CA TYR A 164 -0.84 -6.81 -2.72
C TYR A 164 0.01 -5.96 -3.67
N HIS A 165 0.99 -6.58 -4.33
CA HIS A 165 1.92 -5.92 -5.24
C HIS A 165 1.23 -5.46 -6.52
N LEU A 166 0.55 -6.39 -7.20
CA LEU A 166 -0.12 -6.11 -8.46
C LEU A 166 -1.28 -5.15 -8.27
N GLY A 167 -2.12 -5.36 -7.24
CA GLY A 167 -3.24 -4.47 -6.95
C GLY A 167 -2.79 -3.05 -6.70
N TYR A 168 -1.83 -2.84 -5.80
CA TYR A 168 -1.34 -1.50 -5.51
C TYR A 168 -0.60 -0.85 -6.68
N GLY A 169 0.24 -1.61 -7.40
CA GLY A 169 0.98 -1.11 -8.56
C GLY A 169 0.05 -0.66 -9.69
N LEU A 170 -0.91 -1.52 -10.08
CA LEU A 170 -1.94 -1.20 -11.08
C LEU A 170 -2.81 -0.02 -10.63
N GLY A 171 -3.18 0.01 -9.34
CA GLY A 171 -3.93 1.10 -8.75
C GLY A 171 -3.19 2.43 -8.92
N SER A 172 -1.90 2.45 -8.57
CA SER A 172 -1.05 3.63 -8.65
C SER A 172 -0.96 4.19 -10.07
N TRP A 173 -0.75 3.32 -11.07
CA TRP A 173 -0.78 3.74 -12.49
C TRP A 173 -2.14 4.29 -12.91
N ARG A 174 -3.25 3.67 -12.49
CA ARG A 174 -4.61 4.20 -12.76
C ARG A 174 -4.83 5.56 -12.11
N GLY A 175 -4.27 5.78 -10.91
CA GLY A 175 -4.32 7.05 -10.20
C GLY A 175 -3.56 8.15 -10.94
N VAL A 176 -2.32 7.87 -11.36
CA VAL A 176 -1.51 8.80 -12.17
C VAL A 176 -2.21 9.16 -13.48
N TRP A 177 -2.76 8.16 -14.17
CA TRP A 177 -3.54 8.38 -15.39
C TRP A 177 -4.78 9.25 -15.16
N GLY A 178 -5.50 9.01 -14.05
CA GLY A 178 -6.64 9.82 -13.64
C GLY A 178 -6.27 11.28 -13.40
N LEU A 179 -5.15 11.53 -12.73
CA LEU A 179 -4.60 12.88 -12.49
C LEU A 179 -4.21 13.59 -13.79
N TRP A 180 -3.57 12.87 -14.72
CA TRP A 180 -3.16 13.41 -16.02
C TRP A 180 -4.38 13.78 -16.87
N ARG A 181 -5.40 12.93 -16.93
CA ARG A 181 -6.64 13.18 -17.68
C ARG A 181 -7.66 14.08 -16.95
N ARG A 182 -7.37 14.53 -15.73
CA ARG A 182 -8.31 15.27 -14.86
C ARG A 182 -9.69 14.60 -14.73
N ARG A 183 -9.72 13.27 -14.68
CA ARG A 183 -10.96 12.48 -14.61
C ARG A 183 -11.49 12.41 -13.19
N ALA A 184 -12.81 12.41 -13.04
CA ALA A 184 -13.46 12.03 -11.80
C ALA A 184 -13.09 10.59 -11.41
N ALA A 185 -13.03 10.33 -10.09
CA ALA A 185 -12.69 9.01 -9.60
C ALA A 185 -13.79 8.00 -9.98
N PRO A 186 -13.44 6.84 -10.58
CA PRO A 186 -14.44 5.83 -10.92
C PRO A 186 -15.06 5.24 -9.66
N GLN A 187 -16.32 4.80 -9.72
CA GLN A 187 -17.02 4.22 -8.56
C GLN A 187 -16.25 3.05 -7.92
N ALA A 188 -15.57 2.23 -8.73
CA ALA A 188 -14.74 1.13 -8.23
C ALA A 188 -13.56 1.59 -7.36
N ALA A 189 -13.10 2.84 -7.51
CA ALA A 189 -12.07 3.45 -6.68
C ALA A 189 -12.61 4.07 -5.38
N THR A 190 -13.93 4.31 -5.30
CA THR A 190 -14.56 5.02 -4.17
C THR A 190 -15.37 4.08 -3.27
N ARG A 191 -16.10 3.12 -3.85
CA ARG A 191 -16.94 2.17 -3.11
C ARG A 191 -16.11 1.36 -2.12
N LEU A 192 -16.52 1.32 -0.85
CA LEU A 192 -15.91 0.44 0.14
C LEU A 192 -16.04 -1.00 -0.32
N THR A 193 -14.89 -1.66 -0.52
CA THR A 193 -14.86 -3.13 -0.55
C THR A 193 -15.31 -3.57 0.84
N ARG A 194 -16.37 -4.37 0.91
CA ARG A 194 -16.84 -4.99 2.15
C ARG A 194 -16.46 -6.46 2.08
#